data_AF-A0A945EUT2-F1
#
_entry.id   AF-A0A945EUT2-F1
#
_cell.length_a   1.000
_cell.length_b   1.000
_cell.length_c   1.000
_cell.angle_alpha   90.00
_cell.angle_beta   90.00
_cell.angle_gamma   90.00
#
_symmetry.space_group_name_H-M   'P 1'
#
loop_
_entity.id
_entity.type
_entity.pdbx_description
1 polymer ?
#
loop_
_entity_poly.entity_id
_entity_poly.type
_entity_poly.pdbx_seq_one_letter_code
_entity_poly.pdbx_strand_id
1 'polypeptide(L)'
;MADLSDKHQRVLEFFSVLPQRIVALHGSDNVAEFLLYEICNHDNFCVKKAAFFVDSPDFDTMKGVAGINTDNSFADNHWEAPGDFSNHMSSCDFNTQVRSHDAASIHNSPYDPVKAAKMAKNLNFKNPLFYSWRMKHDNYGFVIYEQADANDLDQHMFNSLHLLSFCPVF
;
A
#
# COMPACT_ATOMS: atom_id res chain seq x y z
N MET A 1 14.69 -23.85 7.33
CA MET A 1 14.45 -23.04 6.12
C MET A 1 13.15 -23.55 5.53
N ALA A 2 12.09 -22.74 5.52
CA ALA A 2 10.88 -23.11 4.78
C ALA A 2 11.25 -23.24 3.29
N ASP A 3 10.73 -24.27 2.62
CA ASP A 3 10.95 -24.44 1.18
C ASP A 3 10.38 -23.21 0.45
N LEU A 4 11.05 -22.77 -0.61
CA LEU A 4 10.55 -21.67 -1.45
C LEU A 4 9.16 -22.02 -2.01
N SER A 5 8.92 -23.30 -2.29
CA SER A 5 7.59 -23.82 -2.65
C SER A 5 6.53 -23.54 -1.58
N ASP A 6 6.85 -23.79 -0.30
CA ASP A 6 5.94 -23.54 0.82
C ASP A 6 5.62 -22.04 0.95
N LYS A 7 6.63 -21.17 0.76
CA LYS A 7 6.41 -19.72 0.79
C LYS A 7 5.48 -19.26 -0.33
N HIS A 8 5.68 -19.77 -1.56
CA HIS A 8 4.79 -19.47 -2.68
C HIS A 8 3.36 -19.92 -2.39
N GLN A 9 3.17 -21.13 -1.86
CA GLN A 9 1.84 -21.64 -1.52
C GLN A 9 1.14 -20.75 -0.49
N ARG A 10 1.83 -20.35 0.59
CA ARG A 10 1.27 -19.44 1.60
C ARG A 10 0.83 -18.11 1.02
N VAL A 11 1.62 -17.55 0.09
CA VAL A 11 1.26 -16.30 -0.61
C VAL A 11 0.04 -16.48 -1.53
N LEU A 12 -0.11 -17.63 -2.19
CA LEU A 12 -1.28 -17.91 -3.02
C LEU A 12 -2.55 -18.12 -2.18
N GLU A 13 -2.44 -18.82 -1.05
CA GLU A 13 -3.53 -18.96 -0.08
C GLU A 13 -3.96 -17.59 0.44
N PHE A 14 -2.98 -16.74 0.77
CA PHE A 14 -3.18 -15.35 1.12
C PHE A 14 -3.95 -14.57 0.04
N PHE A 15 -3.54 -14.63 -1.22
CA PHE A 15 -4.24 -13.92 -2.31
C PHE A 15 -5.65 -14.44 -2.57
N SER A 16 -5.92 -15.72 -2.33
CA SER A 16 -7.22 -16.33 -2.61
C SER A 16 -8.36 -15.72 -1.78
N VAL A 17 -8.06 -15.18 -0.60
CA VAL A 17 -9.07 -14.64 0.34
C VAL A 17 -9.25 -13.14 0.23
N LEU A 18 -8.27 -12.40 -0.32
CA LEU A 18 -8.32 -10.93 -0.37
C LEU A 18 -9.52 -10.36 -1.13
N PRO A 19 -9.90 -10.87 -2.33
CA PRO A 19 -11.06 -10.33 -3.04
C PRO A 19 -12.35 -10.44 -2.24
N GLN A 20 -12.55 -11.56 -1.52
CA GLN A 20 -13.73 -11.76 -0.69
C GLN A 20 -13.78 -10.75 0.46
N ARG A 21 -12.63 -10.50 1.10
CA ARG A 21 -12.50 -9.52 2.19
C ARG A 21 -12.72 -8.08 1.70
N ILE A 22 -12.17 -7.72 0.54
CA ILE A 22 -12.38 -6.41 -0.10
C ILE A 22 -13.88 -6.17 -0.35
N VAL A 23 -14.59 -7.18 -0.90
CA VAL A 23 -16.04 -7.09 -1.15
C VAL A 23 -16.83 -7.01 0.17
N ALA A 24 -16.39 -7.70 1.22
CA ALA A 24 -17.04 -7.63 2.54
C ALA A 24 -16.97 -6.23 3.18
N LEU A 25 -15.98 -5.42 2.82
CA LEU A 25 -15.86 -4.01 3.23
C LEU A 25 -16.55 -3.02 2.29
N HIS A 26 -17.50 -3.48 1.47
CA HIS A 26 -18.25 -2.60 0.57
C HIS A 26 -18.91 -1.44 1.34
N GLY A 27 -18.63 -0.21 0.90
CA GLY A 27 -19.14 1.02 1.51
C GLY A 27 -18.19 1.67 2.51
N SER A 28 -17.06 1.04 2.85
CA SER A 28 -15.98 1.68 3.60
C SER A 28 -15.10 2.52 2.66
N ASP A 29 -14.70 3.71 3.10
CA ASP A 29 -13.89 4.62 2.26
C ASP A 29 -12.39 4.30 2.32
N ASN A 30 -11.96 3.48 3.27
CA ASN A 30 -10.56 3.21 3.57
C ASN A 30 -10.12 1.76 3.31
N VAL A 31 -10.80 1.03 2.41
CA VAL A 31 -10.48 -0.37 2.06
C VAL A 31 -9.00 -0.56 1.69
N ALA A 32 -8.38 0.45 1.06
CA ALA A 32 -6.96 0.43 0.72
C ALA A 32 -6.05 0.34 1.96
N GLU A 33 -6.44 0.90 3.10
CA GLU A 33 -5.69 0.79 4.36
C GLU A 33 -5.67 -0.66 4.86
N PHE A 34 -6.81 -1.36 4.81
CA PHE A 34 -6.90 -2.77 5.22
C PHE A 34 -6.02 -3.65 4.34
N LEU A 35 -6.15 -3.50 3.02
CA LEU A 35 -5.39 -4.30 2.08
C LEU A 35 -3.88 -4.02 2.19
N LEU A 36 -3.47 -2.75 2.26
CA LEU A 36 -2.05 -2.40 2.41
C LEU A 36 -1.49 -2.88 3.76
N TYR A 37 -2.28 -2.79 4.83
CA TYR A 37 -1.89 -3.27 6.16
C TYR A 37 -1.66 -4.78 6.16
N GLU A 38 -2.59 -5.54 5.59
CA GLU A 38 -2.47 -6.99 5.45
C GLU A 38 -1.23 -7.37 4.61
N ILE A 39 -0.97 -6.67 3.48
CA ILE A 39 0.23 -6.90 2.66
C ILE A 39 1.51 -6.62 3.47
N CYS A 40 1.55 -5.52 4.23
CA CYS A 40 2.75 -5.18 5.02
C CYS A 40 3.03 -6.18 6.15
N ASN A 41 1.97 -6.70 6.78
CA ASN A 41 2.08 -7.67 7.88
C ASN A 41 2.21 -9.12 7.40
N HIS A 42 2.18 -9.40 6.09
CA HIS A 42 2.35 -10.74 5.59
C HIS A 42 3.81 -11.21 5.79
N ASP A 43 4.01 -12.31 6.52
CA ASP A 43 5.32 -12.86 6.92
C ASP A 43 6.35 -12.97 5.79
N ASN A 44 5.88 -13.16 4.55
CA ASN A 44 6.74 -13.36 3.39
C ASN A 44 7.13 -12.06 2.66
N PHE A 45 6.61 -10.89 3.02
CA PHE A 45 6.92 -9.62 2.34
C PHE A 45 7.88 -8.70 3.09
N CYS A 46 7.91 -8.79 4.43
CA CYS A 46 8.84 -8.05 5.29
C CYS A 46 8.85 -6.53 5.06
N VAL A 47 7.68 -5.95 4.75
CA VAL A 47 7.54 -4.51 4.50
C VAL A 47 7.27 -3.80 5.83
N LYS A 48 8.23 -2.99 6.27
CA LYS A 48 8.13 -2.27 7.55
C LYS A 48 7.26 -1.03 7.46
N LYS A 49 7.31 -0.37 6.30
CA LYS A 49 6.62 0.90 6.09
C LYS A 49 6.26 1.03 4.63
N ALA A 50 5.03 1.45 4.34
CA ALA A 50 4.55 1.65 2.98
C ALA A 50 3.58 2.82 2.89
N ALA A 51 3.66 3.58 1.82
CA ALA A 51 2.72 4.64 1.50
C ALA A 51 2.18 4.42 0.09
N PHE A 52 0.87 4.32 -0.05
CA PHE A 52 0.16 4.18 -1.30
C PHE A 52 -0.45 5.50 -1.73
N PHE A 53 -0.26 5.82 -3.00
CA PHE A 53 -0.74 7.02 -3.66
C PHE A 53 -1.45 6.65 -4.97
N VAL A 54 -2.38 7.49 -5.37
CA VAL A 54 -2.96 7.48 -6.70
C VAL A 54 -2.52 8.74 -7.41
N ASP A 55 -1.83 8.56 -8.53
CA ASP A 55 -1.43 9.61 -9.43
C ASP A 55 -2.38 9.65 -10.64
N SER A 56 -2.92 10.83 -10.90
CA SER A 56 -3.84 11.12 -11.98
C SER A 56 -3.26 12.22 -12.88
N PRO A 57 -2.56 11.84 -13.97
CA PRO A 57 -1.91 12.78 -14.86
C PRO A 57 -2.90 13.74 -15.54
N ASP A 58 -4.08 13.24 -15.93
CA ASP A 58 -5.12 14.03 -16.60
C ASP A 58 -5.60 15.23 -15.77
N PHE A 59 -5.56 15.12 -14.44
CA PHE A 59 -5.92 16.19 -13.51
C PHE A 59 -4.71 16.87 -12.86
N ASP A 60 -3.49 16.48 -13.24
CA ASP A 60 -2.22 16.89 -12.63
C ASP A 60 -2.21 16.76 -11.10
N THR A 61 -2.73 15.64 -10.59
CA THR A 61 -2.89 15.42 -9.15
C THR A 61 -2.32 14.08 -8.72
N MET A 62 -1.63 14.07 -7.59
CA MET A 62 -1.19 12.87 -6.89
C MET A 62 -1.67 12.95 -5.44
N LYS A 63 -2.53 12.02 -5.05
CA LYS A 63 -3.12 11.97 -3.71
C LYS A 63 -2.60 10.77 -2.93
N GLY A 64 -2.33 10.97 -1.64
CA GLY A 64 -2.05 9.88 -0.72
C GLY A 64 -3.33 9.17 -0.28
N VAL A 65 -3.31 7.84 -0.28
CA VAL A 65 -4.49 7.00 0.00
C VAL A 65 -4.34 6.27 1.32
N ALA A 66 -3.19 5.65 1.58
CA ALA A 66 -2.96 4.87 2.80
C ALA A 66 -1.48 4.84 3.17
N GLY A 67 -1.17 4.98 4.46
CA GLY A 67 0.18 4.89 5.01
C GLY A 67 0.25 3.88 6.16
N ILE A 68 1.05 2.82 5.99
CA ILE A 68 1.27 1.77 6.99
C ILE A 68 2.68 1.88 7.55
N ASN A 69 2.80 1.85 8.88
CA ASN A 69 4.06 1.64 9.58
C ASN A 69 3.85 0.50 10.58
N THR A 70 4.56 -0.61 10.42
CA THR A 70 4.40 -1.81 11.25
C THR A 70 4.81 -1.58 12.71
N ASP A 71 5.59 -0.54 12.99
CA ASP A 71 5.89 -0.14 14.38
C ASP A 71 4.64 0.34 15.14
N ASN A 72 3.57 0.72 14.43
CA ASN A 72 2.27 1.07 14.99
C ASN A 72 1.19 0.06 14.56
N SER A 73 1.46 -1.22 14.81
CA SER A 73 0.56 -2.32 14.44
C SER A 73 -0.74 -2.29 15.24
N PHE A 74 -1.83 -2.64 14.57
CA PHE A 74 -3.11 -2.97 15.19
C PHE A 74 -3.02 -4.39 15.76
N ALA A 75 -3.40 -4.57 17.02
CA ALA A 75 -3.18 -5.81 17.76
C ALA A 75 -4.11 -6.97 17.34
N ASP A 76 -5.32 -6.64 16.90
CA ASP A 76 -6.37 -7.62 16.59
C ASP A 76 -6.49 -7.90 15.08
N ASN A 77 -7.38 -8.81 14.71
CA ASN A 77 -7.73 -9.05 13.31
C ASN A 77 -8.53 -7.87 12.75
N HIS A 78 -7.88 -7.01 11.97
CA HIS A 78 -8.48 -5.82 11.36
C HIS A 78 -9.70 -6.13 10.47
N TRP A 79 -9.84 -7.33 9.92
CA TRP A 79 -11.01 -7.71 9.13
C TRP A 79 -12.25 -8.01 9.97
N GLU A 80 -12.09 -8.37 11.24
CA GLU A 80 -13.20 -8.72 12.14
C GLU A 80 -13.73 -7.50 12.91
N ALA A 81 -12.89 -6.47 13.09
CA ALA A 81 -13.24 -5.22 13.77
C ALA A 81 -12.95 -4.00 12.88
N PRO A 82 -13.65 -3.83 11.74
CA PRO A 82 -13.32 -2.79 10.75
C PRO A 82 -13.49 -1.37 11.28
N GLY A 83 -14.42 -1.14 12.22
CA GLY A 83 -14.59 0.15 12.88
C GLY A 83 -13.39 0.52 13.75
N ASP A 84 -12.92 -0.42 14.57
CA ASP A 84 -11.78 -0.22 15.47
C ASP A 84 -10.48 -0.06 14.70
N PHE A 85 -10.29 -0.85 13.65
CA PHE A 85 -9.14 -0.68 12.76
C PHE A 85 -9.15 0.68 12.05
N SER A 86 -10.30 1.13 11.54
CA SER A 86 -10.40 2.44 10.90
C SER A 86 -10.10 3.58 11.89
N ASN A 87 -10.58 3.47 13.12
CA ASN A 87 -10.26 4.42 14.19
C ASN A 87 -8.76 4.42 14.51
N HIS A 88 -8.15 3.23 14.63
CA HIS A 88 -6.70 3.09 14.81
C HIS A 88 -5.93 3.78 13.69
N MET A 89 -6.24 3.45 12.43
CA MET A 89 -5.60 4.04 11.26
C MET A 89 -5.78 5.55 11.16
N SER A 90 -6.90 6.09 11.61
CA SER A 90 -7.12 7.55 11.69
C SER A 90 -6.28 8.23 12.77
N SER A 91 -5.88 7.49 13.81
CA SER A 91 -5.00 7.98 14.88
C SER A 91 -3.51 7.80 14.55
N CYS A 92 -3.18 7.02 13.52
CA CYS A 92 -1.80 6.82 13.08
C CYS A 92 -1.24 8.08 12.40
N ASP A 93 -0.24 8.71 13.03
CA ASP A 93 0.44 9.90 12.49
C ASP A 93 0.93 9.69 11.05
N PHE A 94 1.54 8.54 10.78
CA PHE A 94 2.06 8.25 9.45
C PHE A 94 0.97 8.12 8.39
N ASN A 95 -0.15 7.44 8.71
CA ASN A 95 -1.28 7.34 7.79
C ASN A 95 -1.88 8.71 7.52
N THR A 96 -2.08 9.51 8.57
CA THR A 96 -2.58 10.89 8.46
C THR A 96 -1.65 11.74 7.60
N GLN A 97 -0.34 11.62 7.79
CA GLN A 97 0.66 12.32 6.98
C GLN A 97 0.55 11.93 5.50
N VAL A 98 0.44 10.63 5.20
CA VAL A 98 0.27 10.15 3.81
C VAL A 98 -1.04 10.66 3.21
N ARG A 99 -2.17 10.52 3.92
CA ARG A 99 -3.49 10.95 3.42
C ARG A 99 -3.63 12.46 3.24
N SER A 100 -2.82 13.24 3.96
CA SER A 100 -2.73 14.70 3.77
C SER A 100 -1.92 15.10 2.53
N HIS A 101 -1.28 14.14 1.85
CA HIS A 101 -0.50 14.40 0.66
C HIS A 101 -1.39 14.73 -0.53
N ASP A 102 -1.21 15.93 -1.05
CA ASP A 102 -1.78 16.41 -2.30
C ASP A 102 -0.70 17.20 -3.05
N ALA A 103 -0.34 16.75 -4.24
CA ALA A 103 0.74 17.31 -5.03
C ALA A 103 0.44 17.19 -6.53
N ALA A 104 1.24 17.86 -7.35
CA ALA A 104 1.19 17.68 -8.79
C ALA A 104 1.60 16.27 -9.21
N SER A 105 1.07 15.79 -10.33
CA SER A 105 1.37 14.46 -10.86
C SER A 105 2.88 14.25 -11.04
N ILE A 106 3.35 13.03 -10.76
CA ILE A 106 4.75 12.65 -11.01
C ILE A 106 4.96 12.12 -12.42
N HIS A 107 3.88 11.79 -13.15
CA HIS A 107 3.92 11.28 -14.52
C HIS A 107 3.66 12.37 -15.61
N ASN A 108 3.30 13.61 -15.24
CA ASN A 108 3.15 14.75 -16.18
C ASN A 108 4.47 15.43 -16.60
N SER A 109 5.56 15.08 -15.93
CA SER A 109 6.94 15.33 -16.37
C SER A 109 7.52 13.95 -16.72
N PRO A 110 8.59 13.80 -17.55
CA PRO A 110 9.30 12.51 -17.58
C PRO A 110 9.43 12.01 -16.15
N TYR A 111 9.02 10.75 -15.90
CA TYR A 111 8.98 10.13 -14.56
C TYR A 111 10.16 10.67 -13.78
N ASP A 112 9.87 11.35 -12.68
CA ASP A 112 10.86 12.15 -11.98
C ASP A 112 11.29 11.41 -10.70
N PRO A 113 12.37 10.60 -10.75
CA PRO A 113 12.98 10.00 -9.58
C PRO A 113 13.26 11.01 -8.47
N VAL A 114 13.49 12.29 -8.81
CA VAL A 114 13.75 13.34 -7.83
C VAL A 114 12.49 13.67 -7.03
N LYS A 115 11.32 13.72 -7.67
CA LYS A 115 10.03 13.90 -6.96
C LYS A 115 9.76 12.72 -6.01
N ALA A 116 9.89 11.49 -6.50
CA ALA A 116 9.70 10.28 -5.69
C ALA A 116 10.66 10.24 -4.49
N ALA A 117 11.95 10.54 -4.69
CA ALA A 117 12.94 10.62 -3.62
C ALA A 117 12.63 11.74 -2.61
N LYS A 118 12.15 12.90 -3.06
CA LYS A 118 11.74 14.00 -2.18
C LYS A 118 10.52 13.62 -1.34
N MET A 119 9.53 12.95 -1.92
CA MET A 119 8.37 12.43 -1.19
C MET A 119 8.79 11.44 -0.11
N ALA A 120 9.62 10.46 -0.47
CA ALA A 120 10.13 9.48 0.48
C ALA A 120 10.91 10.14 1.64
N LYS A 121 11.73 11.15 1.34
CA LYS A 121 12.44 11.93 2.36
C LYS A 121 11.47 12.68 3.29
N ASN A 122 10.45 13.34 2.75
CA ASN A 122 9.46 14.10 3.53
C ASN A 122 8.63 13.19 4.46
N LEU A 123 8.42 11.95 4.04
CA LEU A 123 7.71 10.92 4.79
C LEU A 123 8.64 10.09 5.71
N ASN A 124 9.91 10.50 5.82
CA ASN A 124 10.93 9.85 6.63
C ASN A 124 11.09 8.36 6.32
N PHE A 125 11.17 8.01 5.03
CA PHE A 125 11.52 6.66 4.61
C PHE A 125 13.03 6.42 4.73
N LYS A 126 13.42 5.23 5.16
CA LYS A 126 14.80 4.72 5.19
C LYS A 126 15.01 3.75 4.03
N ASN A 127 15.95 4.06 3.14
CA ASN A 127 16.23 3.27 1.93
C ASN A 127 14.97 2.92 1.12
N PRO A 128 14.21 3.94 0.66
CA PRO A 128 12.93 3.72 0.00
C PRO A 128 13.08 2.96 -1.32
N LEU A 129 12.16 2.03 -1.54
CA LEU A 129 11.89 1.41 -2.82
C LEU A 129 10.58 1.96 -3.39
N PHE A 130 10.43 1.87 -4.70
CA PHE A 130 9.33 2.47 -5.43
C PHE A 130 8.73 1.46 -6.41
N TYR A 131 7.41 1.40 -6.47
CA TYR A 131 6.69 0.61 -7.46
C TYR A 131 5.52 1.41 -8.03
N SER A 132 5.34 1.37 -9.35
CA SER A 132 4.28 2.06 -10.06
C SER A 132 3.58 1.10 -11.02
N TRP A 133 2.25 1.17 -11.11
CA TRP A 133 1.47 0.38 -12.05
C TRP A 133 0.28 1.17 -12.60
N ARG A 134 -0.24 0.75 -13.77
CA ARG A 134 -1.42 1.35 -14.38
C ARG A 134 -2.70 0.90 -13.67
N MET A 135 -3.61 1.85 -13.44
CA MET A 135 -4.95 1.66 -12.89
C MET A 135 -6.01 2.05 -13.93
N LYS A 136 -7.29 1.94 -13.54
CA LYS A 136 -8.43 2.43 -14.34
C LYS A 136 -8.32 3.94 -14.62
N HIS A 137 -8.90 4.36 -15.73
CA HIS A 137 -8.97 5.78 -16.15
C HIS A 137 -7.60 6.43 -16.32
N ASP A 138 -6.61 5.68 -16.83
CA ASP A 138 -5.24 6.14 -17.06
C ASP A 138 -4.53 6.73 -15.81
N ASN A 139 -5.06 6.41 -14.62
CA ASN A 139 -4.40 6.67 -13.36
C ASN A 139 -3.25 5.67 -13.13
N TYR A 140 -2.37 6.02 -12.20
CA TYR A 140 -1.26 5.19 -11.76
C TYR A 140 -1.34 4.96 -10.26
N GLY A 141 -1.18 3.71 -9.85
CA GLY A 141 -0.93 3.37 -8.46
C GLY A 141 0.55 3.52 -8.20
N PHE A 142 0.90 4.15 -7.09
CA PHE A 142 2.30 4.39 -6.73
C PHE A 142 2.52 4.04 -5.26
N VAL A 143 3.51 3.19 -4.99
CA VAL A 143 3.89 2.81 -3.62
C VAL A 143 5.34 3.16 -3.36
N ILE A 144 5.57 3.82 -2.22
CA ILE A 144 6.88 3.98 -1.59
C ILE A 144 6.94 3.02 -0.42
N TYR A 145 7.98 2.19 -0.32
CA TYR A 145 8.06 1.20 0.77
C TYR A 145 9.48 0.99 1.29
N GLU A 146 9.58 0.53 2.54
CA GLU A 146 10.80 0.04 3.18
C GLU A 146 10.70 -1.47 3.36
N GLN A 147 11.70 -2.19 2.89
CA GLN A 147 11.80 -3.62 3.09
C GLN A 147 12.98 -3.94 4.02
N ALA A 148 12.77 -4.89 4.93
CA ALA A 148 13.80 -5.27 5.90
C ALA A 148 15.00 -5.96 5.25
N ASP A 149 14.72 -6.83 4.28
CA ASP A 149 15.68 -7.69 3.58
C ASP A 149 15.25 -7.87 2.12
N ALA A 150 16.18 -8.30 1.26
CA ALA A 150 15.84 -8.69 -0.10
C ALA A 150 14.84 -9.87 -0.06
N ASN A 151 13.79 -9.79 -0.88
CA ASN A 151 12.72 -10.77 -0.89
C ASN A 151 12.58 -11.43 -2.26
N ASP A 152 12.71 -12.74 -2.29
CA ASP A 152 12.52 -13.55 -3.51
C ASP A 152 11.06 -13.55 -4.01
N LEU A 153 10.14 -12.94 -3.28
CA LEU A 153 8.69 -12.90 -3.55
C LEU A 153 8.16 -11.51 -3.90
N ASP A 154 9.04 -10.56 -4.24
CA ASP A 154 8.66 -9.19 -4.63
C ASP A 154 7.62 -9.19 -5.77
N GLN A 155 7.75 -10.09 -6.74
CA GLN A 155 6.77 -10.18 -7.83
C GLN A 155 5.36 -10.53 -7.31
N HIS A 156 5.26 -11.39 -6.30
CA HIS A 156 3.96 -11.68 -5.69
C HIS A 156 3.43 -10.47 -4.93
N MET A 157 4.29 -9.80 -4.16
CA MET A 157 3.90 -8.55 -3.49
C MET A 157 3.35 -7.54 -4.50
N PHE A 158 4.04 -7.31 -5.62
CA PHE A 158 3.59 -6.41 -6.68
C PHE A 158 2.26 -6.85 -7.28
N ASN A 159 2.06 -8.15 -7.52
CA ASN A 159 0.77 -8.67 -7.99
C ASN A 159 -0.36 -8.37 -6.99
N SER A 160 -0.08 -8.40 -5.68
CA SER A 160 -1.05 -8.07 -4.63
C SER A 160 -1.40 -6.58 -4.62
N LEU A 161 -0.45 -5.69 -4.93
CA LEU A 161 -0.68 -4.25 -4.99
C LEU A 161 -1.70 -3.88 -6.09
N HIS A 162 -1.79 -4.66 -7.17
CA HIS A 162 -2.83 -4.44 -8.19
C HIS A 162 -4.25 -4.54 -7.62
N LEU A 163 -4.46 -5.28 -6.52
CA LEU A 163 -5.78 -5.35 -5.86
C LEU A 163 -6.21 -4.01 -5.26
N LEU A 164 -5.28 -3.10 -4.94
CA LEU A 164 -5.59 -1.73 -4.52
C LEU A 164 -6.35 -0.96 -5.62
N SER A 165 -6.24 -1.40 -6.88
CA SER A 165 -6.98 -0.80 -8.01
C SER A 165 -8.49 -1.06 -7.96
N PHE A 166 -8.93 -2.03 -7.16
CA PHE A 166 -10.35 -2.29 -6.90
C PHE A 166 -10.87 -1.52 -5.68
N CYS A 167 -10.00 -0.89 -4.89
CA CYS A 167 -10.43 -0.09 -3.76
C CYS A 167 -11.05 1.24 -4.24
N PRO A 168 -12.03 1.79 -3.51
CA PRO A 168 -12.48 3.16 -3.73
C PRO A 168 -11.31 4.15 -3.60
N VAL A 169 -11.30 5.16 -4.46
CA VAL A 169 -10.32 6.26 -4.43
C VAL A 169 -11.13 7.56 -4.54
N PHE A 170 -10.93 8.49 -3.60
CA PHE A 170 -11.67 9.74 -3.48
C PHE A 170 -10.70 10.95 -3.44
#